data_AF-A0AAE8IR93-F1
#
_entry.id   AF-A0AAE8IR93-F1
#
_cell.length_a   1.000
_cell.length_b   1.000
_cell.length_c   1.000
_cell.angle_alpha   90.00
_cell.angle_beta   90.00
_cell.angle_gamma   90.00
#
_symmetry.space_group_name_H-M   'P 1'
#
loop_
_entity.id
_entity.type
_entity.pdbx_description
1 polymer ?
#
loop_
_entity_poly.entity_id
_entity_poly.type
_entity_poly.pdbx_seq_one_letter_code
_entity_poly.pdbx_strand_id
1 'polypeptide(L)'
;MLREFFPFIIPIEASTIAGACLWAFALYIGIAPLREGILNGLERWMNWAERSLYFSEEEFEKDKEIRESKSAFSASLLSIVPFLLFGAGCNFGVEWSLGHSWAISLGVMACAGCGVYELGRLDGAQRNEEE
;
A
#
# COMPACT_ATOMS: atom_id res chain seq x y z
N MET A 1 -31.32 7.50 -10.73
CA MET A 1 -30.61 8.03 -11.91
C MET A 1 -29.12 7.65 -11.93
N LEU A 2 -28.36 7.71 -10.82
CA LEU A 2 -26.98 7.17 -10.75
C LEU A 2 -26.83 5.63 -10.92
N ARG A 3 -27.94 4.90 -11.08
CA ARG A 3 -27.99 3.42 -11.17
C ARG A 3 -27.93 2.89 -12.61
N GLU A 4 -28.02 3.76 -13.62
CA GLU A 4 -28.03 3.36 -15.04
C GLU A 4 -26.68 3.58 -15.74
N PHE A 5 -25.71 4.24 -15.07
CA PHE A 5 -24.44 4.61 -15.67
C PHE A 5 -23.31 3.58 -15.43
N PHE A 6 -23.47 2.68 -14.46
CA PHE A 6 -22.47 1.65 -14.15
C PHE A 6 -23.01 0.25 -14.50
N PRO A 7 -22.46 -0.43 -15.54
CA PRO A 7 -22.86 -1.79 -15.91
C PRO A 7 -22.36 -2.87 -14.93
N PHE A 8 -21.71 -2.48 -13.84
CA PHE A 8 -21.18 -3.36 -12.82
C PHE A 8 -21.80 -3.00 -11.47
N ILE A 9 -22.73 -3.83 -10.99
CA ILE A 9 -23.12 -3.83 -9.59
C ILE A 9 -22.02 -4.60 -8.88
N ILE A 10 -21.09 -3.91 -8.22
CA ILE A 10 -20.15 -4.54 -7.31
C ILE A 10 -20.90 -4.64 -5.97
N PRO A 11 -21.43 -5.81 -5.58
CA PRO A 11 -21.98 -5.97 -4.24
C PRO A 11 -20.81 -5.80 -3.27
N ILE A 12 -20.80 -4.68 -2.53
CA ILE A 12 -19.82 -4.45 -1.47
C ILE A 12 -20.22 -5.32 -0.28
N GLU A 13 -19.89 -6.60 -0.39
CA GLU A 13 -20.02 -7.58 0.67
C GLU A 13 -18.77 -7.56 1.56
N ALA A 14 -18.96 -7.91 2.84
CA ALA A 14 -17.86 -7.94 3.81
C ALA A 14 -16.72 -8.87 3.37
N SER A 15 -17.06 -9.96 2.68
CA SER A 15 -16.12 -10.93 2.11
C SER A 15 -15.25 -10.32 0.99
N THR A 16 -15.84 -9.49 0.12
CA THR A 16 -15.12 -8.75 -0.94
C THR A 16 -14.12 -7.78 -0.35
N ILE A 17 -14.49 -7.06 0.71
CA ILE A 17 -13.58 -6.16 1.43
C ILE A 17 -12.45 -6.96 2.09
N ALA A 18 -12.79 -8.07 2.75
CA ALA A 18 -11.79 -8.92 3.40
C ALA A 18 -10.79 -9.50 2.39
N GLY A 19 -11.27 -9.98 1.24
CA GLY A 19 -10.43 -10.46 0.14
C GLY A 19 -9.51 -9.36 -0.42
N ALA A 20 -10.05 -8.17 -0.71
CA ALA A 20 -9.25 -7.03 -1.16
C ALA A 20 -8.16 -6.65 -0.14
N CYS A 21 -8.48 -6.63 1.16
CA CYS A 21 -7.52 -6.35 2.22
C CYS A 21 -6.43 -7.43 2.31
N LEU A 22 -6.77 -8.72 2.15
CA LEU A 22 -5.80 -9.81 2.13
C LEU A 22 -4.82 -9.64 0.94
N TRP A 23 -5.33 -9.40 -0.25
CA TRP A 23 -4.50 -9.17 -1.43
C TRP A 23 -3.63 -7.92 -1.29
N ALA A 24 -4.18 -6.83 -0.77
CA ALA A 24 -3.43 -5.61 -0.51
C ALA A 24 -2.29 -5.87 0.48
N PHE A 25 -2.56 -6.61 1.56
CA PHE A 25 -1.57 -6.97 2.56
C PHE A 25 -0.48 -7.88 1.98
N ALA A 26 -0.86 -8.90 1.20
CA ALA A 26 0.09 -9.79 0.53
C ALA A 26 1.03 -9.02 -0.40
N LEU A 27 0.51 -8.09 -1.21
CA LEU A 27 1.33 -7.25 -2.10
C LEU A 27 2.24 -6.29 -1.32
N TYR A 28 1.74 -5.75 -0.21
CA TYR A 28 2.50 -4.83 0.65
C TYR A 28 3.72 -5.50 1.28
N ILE A 29 3.58 -6.75 1.75
CA ILE A 29 4.69 -7.50 2.35
C ILE A 29 5.56 -8.21 1.31
N GLY A 30 4.97 -8.68 0.21
CA GLY A 30 5.67 -9.51 -0.78
C GLY A 30 6.57 -8.75 -1.74
N ILE A 31 6.39 -7.43 -1.88
CA ILE A 31 7.12 -6.62 -2.85
C ILE A 31 7.82 -5.45 -2.15
N ALA A 32 8.79 -5.76 -1.29
CA ALA A 32 9.55 -4.76 -0.53
C ALA A 32 10.16 -3.62 -1.38
N PRO A 33 10.79 -3.89 -2.55
CA PRO A 33 11.33 -2.80 -3.38
C PRO A 33 10.25 -1.85 -3.92
N LEU A 34 9.05 -2.38 -4.20
CA LEU A 34 7.92 -1.56 -4.65
C LEU A 34 7.39 -0.69 -3.51
N ARG A 35 7.26 -1.25 -2.30
CA ARG A 35 6.87 -0.52 -1.09
C ARG A 35 7.83 0.64 -0.81
N GLU A 36 9.13 0.38 -0.83
CA GLU A 36 10.17 1.39 -0.62
C GLU A 36 10.16 2.46 -1.74
N GLY A 37 9.98 2.05 -3.00
CA GLY A 37 9.85 2.98 -4.12
C GLY A 37 8.63 3.91 -4.00
N ILE A 38 7.49 3.38 -3.57
CA ILE A 38 6.27 4.17 -3.34
C ILE A 38 6.47 5.14 -2.19
N LEU A 39 7.04 4.69 -1.06
CA LEU A 39 7.35 5.54 0.09
C LEU A 39 8.24 6.71 -0.31
N ASN A 40 9.38 6.42 -0.96
CA ASN A 40 10.32 7.45 -1.41
C ASN A 40 9.67 8.44 -2.40
N GLY A 41 8.81 7.94 -3.29
CA GLY A 41 8.06 8.77 -4.24
C GLY A 41 7.09 9.73 -3.53
N LEU A 42 6.37 9.23 -2.52
CA LEU A 42 5.44 10.01 -1.71
C LEU A 42 6.14 11.03 -0.83
N GLU A 43 7.25 10.65 -0.18
CA GLU A 43 8.09 11.59 0.59
C GLU A 43 8.57 12.73 -0.30
N ARG A 44 9.05 12.42 -1.51
CA ARG A 44 9.47 13.45 -2.48
C ARG A 44 8.31 14.33 -2.93
N TRP A 45 7.15 13.74 -3.18
CA TRP A 45 5.95 14.48 -3.58
C TRP A 45 5.46 15.42 -2.47
N MET A 46 5.53 14.99 -1.22
CA MET A 46 5.11 15.79 -0.07
C MET A 46 6.11 16.88 0.29
N ASN A 47 7.42 16.61 0.18
CA ASN A 47 8.43 17.64 0.26
C ASN A 47 8.21 18.73 -0.81
N TRP A 48 7.75 18.35 -2.01
CA TRP A 48 7.33 19.30 -3.04
C TRP A 48 6.04 20.04 -2.67
N ALA A 49 5.02 19.35 -2.15
CA ALA A 49 3.75 19.93 -1.74
C ALA A 49 3.92 20.94 -0.58
N GLU A 50 4.72 20.61 0.43
CA GLU A 50 5.05 21.49 1.54
C GLU A 50 5.79 22.73 1.05
N ARG A 51 6.77 22.56 0.14
CA ARG A 51 7.48 23.70 -0.45
C ARG A 51 6.58 24.63 -1.27
N SER A 52 5.47 24.12 -1.81
CA SER A 52 4.46 24.93 -2.50
C SER A 52 3.53 25.70 -1.55
N LEU A 53 3.43 25.28 -0.29
CA LEU A 53 2.54 25.86 0.71
C LEU A 53 3.18 27.04 1.47
N TYR A 54 4.51 27.09 1.54
CA TYR A 54 5.24 28.16 2.23
C TYR A 54 5.79 29.20 1.24
N PHE A 55 5.41 30.46 1.46
CA PHE A 55 5.87 31.61 0.67
C PHE A 55 7.17 32.27 1.22
N SER A 56 7.69 31.84 2.39
CA SER A 56 8.90 32.38 3.02
C SER A 56 9.79 31.27 3.64
N GLU A 57 11.11 31.35 3.43
CA GLU A 57 12.11 30.38 3.93
C GLU A 57 12.33 30.44 5.45
N GLU A 58 12.02 31.57 6.11
CA GLU A 58 12.25 31.76 7.55
C GLU A 58 11.25 31.02 8.45
N GLU A 59 10.01 30.84 7.99
CA GLU A 59 9.02 29.99 8.68
C GLU A 59 9.28 28.49 8.41
N PHE A 60 9.94 28.17 7.30
CA PHE A 60 10.23 26.80 6.86
C PHE A 60 11.30 26.12 7.72
N GLU A 61 12.26 26.87 8.25
CA GLU A 61 13.35 26.33 9.09
C GLU A 61 12.98 26.24 10.58
N LYS A 62 11.95 26.95 11.04
CA LYS A 62 11.60 27.04 12.47
C LYS A 62 10.95 25.77 13.03
N ASP A 63 10.17 25.04 12.21
CA ASP A 63 9.43 23.82 12.60
C ASP A 63 9.87 22.56 11.83
N LYS A 64 11.16 22.46 11.51
CA LYS A 64 11.72 21.40 10.64
C LYS A 64 11.46 19.97 11.14
N GLU A 65 11.67 19.71 12.43
CA GLU A 65 11.57 18.36 13.01
C GLU A 65 10.11 17.85 13.07
N ILE A 66 9.17 18.74 13.43
CA ILE A 66 7.73 18.42 13.47
C ILE A 66 7.19 18.22 12.04
N ARG A 67 7.75 18.90 11.04
CA ARG A 67 7.36 18.74 9.64
C ARG A 67 7.88 17.44 9.04
N GLU A 68 9.16 17.13 9.21
CA GLU A 68 9.74 15.89 8.67
C GLU A 68 9.04 14.64 9.23
N SER A 69 8.66 14.65 10.51
CA SER A 69 7.89 13.56 11.12
C SER A 69 6.45 13.46 10.59
N LYS A 70 5.74 14.59 10.41
CA LYS A 70 4.41 14.60 9.79
C LYS A 70 4.44 14.14 8.34
N SER A 71 5.45 14.60 7.61
CA SER A 71 5.71 14.22 6.23
C SER A 71 5.94 12.71 6.17
N ALA A 72 6.97 12.17 6.81
CA ALA A 72 7.24 10.72 6.81
C ALA A 72 6.02 9.87 7.24
N PHE A 73 5.25 10.33 8.24
CA PHE A 73 4.03 9.66 8.67
C PHE A 73 2.92 9.68 7.60
N SER A 74 2.66 10.83 6.99
CA SER A 74 1.67 10.97 5.92
C SER A 74 2.06 10.18 4.67
N ALA A 75 3.36 10.08 4.34
CA ALA A 75 3.84 9.23 3.25
C ALA A 75 3.58 7.76 3.56
N SER A 76 3.87 7.35 4.80
CA SER A 76 3.62 5.98 5.24
C SER A 76 2.14 5.62 5.12
N LEU A 77 1.23 6.49 5.55
CA LEU A 77 -0.20 6.25 5.46
C LEU A 77 -0.72 6.26 4.00
N LEU A 78 -0.29 7.23 3.20
CA LEU A 78 -0.71 7.36 1.81
C LEU A 78 -0.14 6.23 0.94
N SER A 79 0.98 5.61 1.36
CA SER A 79 1.57 4.46 0.66
C SER A 79 0.64 3.25 0.65
N ILE A 80 -0.29 3.13 1.62
CA ILE A 80 -1.24 2.01 1.71
C ILE A 80 -2.28 2.08 0.58
N VAL A 81 -2.63 3.28 0.10
CA VAL A 81 -3.66 3.50 -0.93
C VAL A 81 -3.38 2.74 -2.23
N PRO A 82 -2.19 2.85 -2.87
CA PRO A 82 -1.90 2.08 -4.07
C PRO A 82 -2.00 0.57 -3.83
N PHE A 83 -1.54 0.06 -2.68
CA PHE A 83 -1.68 -1.36 -2.36
C PHE A 83 -3.14 -1.80 -2.21
N LEU A 84 -4.00 -0.96 -1.63
CA LEU A 84 -5.44 -1.24 -1.57
C LEU A 84 -6.07 -1.28 -2.97
N LEU A 85 -5.69 -0.37 -3.86
CA LEU A 85 -6.19 -0.35 -5.24
C LEU A 85 -5.73 -1.60 -6.01
N PHE A 86 -4.45 -1.95 -5.94
CA PHE A 86 -3.92 -3.15 -6.57
C PHE A 86 -4.51 -4.42 -5.94
N GLY A 87 -4.64 -4.46 -4.61
CA GLY A 87 -5.22 -5.58 -3.89
C GLY A 87 -6.69 -5.81 -4.26
N ALA A 88 -7.49 -4.75 -4.35
CA ALA A 88 -8.86 -4.83 -4.85
C ALA A 88 -8.91 -5.31 -6.30
N GLY A 89 -7.99 -4.85 -7.15
CA GLY A 89 -7.84 -5.32 -8.53
C GLY A 89 -7.50 -6.81 -8.62
N CYS A 90 -6.57 -7.30 -7.79
CA CYS A 90 -6.22 -8.72 -7.69
C CYS A 90 -7.42 -9.55 -7.22
N ASN A 91 -8.11 -9.12 -6.15
CA ASN A 91 -9.30 -9.81 -5.66
C ASN A 91 -10.36 -9.91 -6.76
N PHE A 92 -10.66 -8.80 -7.43
CA PHE A 92 -11.64 -8.76 -8.51
C PHE A 92 -11.24 -9.64 -9.70
N GLY A 93 -9.97 -9.62 -10.10
CA GLY A 93 -9.46 -10.45 -11.19
C GLY A 93 -9.56 -11.95 -10.89
N VAL A 94 -9.24 -12.35 -9.66
CA VAL A 94 -9.36 -13.75 -9.22
C VAL A 94 -10.83 -14.15 -9.06
N GLU A 95 -11.66 -13.28 -8.51
CA GLU A 95 -13.09 -13.52 -8.35
C GLU A 95 -13.78 -13.67 -9.71
N TRP A 96 -13.44 -12.84 -10.70
CA TRP A 96 -13.99 -12.94 -12.05
C TRP A 96 -13.54 -14.21 -12.79
N SER A 97 -12.32 -14.71 -12.52
CA SER A 97 -11.77 -15.87 -13.23
C SER A 97 -12.11 -17.21 -12.56
N LEU A 98 -11.91 -17.32 -11.24
CA LEU A 98 -12.03 -18.58 -10.48
C LEU A 98 -13.21 -18.60 -9.50
N GLY A 99 -13.83 -17.46 -9.24
CA GLY A 99 -14.95 -17.32 -8.32
C GLY A 99 -14.58 -16.81 -6.92
N HIS A 100 -15.60 -16.47 -6.15
CA HIS A 100 -15.47 -15.74 -4.89
C HIS A 100 -14.66 -16.46 -3.81
N SER A 101 -14.84 -17.78 -3.65
CA SER A 101 -14.09 -18.57 -2.64
C SER A 101 -12.60 -18.66 -2.95
N TRP A 102 -12.24 -18.75 -4.24
CA TRP A 102 -10.85 -18.79 -4.68
C TRP A 102 -10.11 -17.49 -4.40
N ALA A 103 -10.78 -16.35 -4.59
CA ALA A 103 -10.18 -15.04 -4.32
C ALA A 103 -9.70 -14.92 -2.87
N ILE A 104 -10.51 -15.36 -1.92
CA ILE A 104 -10.18 -15.31 -0.49
C ILE A 104 -9.11 -16.34 -0.15
N SER A 105 -9.28 -17.61 -0.57
CA SER A 105 -8.31 -18.67 -0.24
C SER A 105 -6.92 -18.40 -0.82
N LEU A 106 -6.84 -17.94 -2.07
CA LEU A 106 -5.57 -17.57 -2.69
C LEU A 106 -4.98 -16.32 -2.03
N GLY A 107 -5.80 -15.35 -1.62
CA GLY A 107 -5.35 -14.18 -0.85
C GLY A 107 -4.70 -14.59 0.48
N VAL A 108 -5.31 -15.52 1.23
CA VAL A 108 -4.71 -16.05 2.47
C VAL A 108 -3.39 -16.76 2.21
N MET A 109 -3.33 -17.62 1.18
CA MET A 109 -2.07 -18.30 0.81
C MET A 109 -0.99 -17.31 0.35
N ALA A 110 -1.36 -16.27 -0.38
CA ALA A 110 -0.45 -15.21 -0.79
C ALA A 110 0.11 -14.46 0.43
N CYS A 111 -0.73 -14.11 1.42
CA CYS A 111 -0.27 -13.52 2.68
C CYS A 111 0.74 -14.43 3.39
N ALA A 112 0.43 -15.72 3.54
CA ALA A 112 1.32 -16.66 4.20
C ALA A 112 2.66 -16.78 3.46
N GLY A 113 2.64 -16.95 2.14
CA GLY A 113 3.85 -17.08 1.32
C GLY A 113 4.69 -15.81 1.31
N CYS A 114 4.07 -14.65 1.12
CA CYS A 114 4.76 -13.36 1.13
C CYS A 114 5.32 -13.02 2.53
N GLY A 115 4.62 -13.42 3.61
CA GLY A 115 5.11 -13.27 4.98
C GLY A 115 6.36 -14.09 5.25
N VAL A 116 6.39 -15.36 4.82
CA VAL A 116 7.59 -16.20 4.92
C VAL A 116 8.74 -15.63 4.09
N TYR A 117 8.46 -15.15 2.87
CA TYR A 117 9.47 -14.49 2.03
C TYR A 117 10.08 -13.26 2.71
N GLU A 118 9.25 -12.36 3.26
CA GLU A 118 9.73 -11.14 3.90
C GLU A 118 10.58 -11.45 5.14
N LEU A 119 10.18 -12.44 5.96
CA LEU A 119 10.99 -12.91 7.08
C LEU A 119 12.37 -13.41 6.62
N GLY A 120 12.41 -14.21 5.55
CA GLY A 120 13.68 -14.70 4.99
C GLY A 120 14.53 -13.59 4.39
N ARG A 121 13.91 -12.57 3.77
CA ARG A 121 14.62 -11.40 3.24
C ARG A 121 15.25 -10.57 4.36
N LEU A 122 14.52 -10.36 5.45
CA LEU A 122 15.00 -9.62 6.62
C LEU A 122 16.17 -10.34 7.30
N ASP A 123 16.04 -11.65 7.52
CA ASP A 123 17.11 -12.49 8.10
C ASP A 123 18.39 -12.44 7.23
N GLY A 124 18.23 -12.55 5.91
CA GLY A 124 19.34 -12.42 4.96
C GLY A 124 19.99 -11.04 4.95
N ALA A 125 19.22 -9.97 5.16
CA ALA A 125 19.75 -8.61 5.25
C ALA A 125 20.56 -8.40 6.52
N GLN A 126 20.05 -8.86 7.68
CA GLN A 126 20.74 -8.73 8.97
C GLN A 126 22.08 -9.47 8.98
N ARG A 127 22.12 -10.69 8.43
CA ARG A 127 23.36 -11.48 8.38
C ARG A 127 24.47 -10.80 7.57
N ASN A 128 24.14 -10.10 6.49
CA ASN A 128 25.13 -9.40 5.66
C ASN A 128 25.69 -8.13 6.33
N GLU A 129 25.03 -7.58 7.36
CA GLU A 129 25.53 -6.44 8.13
C GLU A 129 26.50 -6.86 9.24
N GLU A 130 26.51 -8.13 9.64
CA GLU A 130 27.38 -8.69 10.67
C GLU A 130 28.72 -9.27 10.14
N GLU A 131 28.83 -9.53 8.83
CA GLU A 131 30.04 -10.02 8.13
C GLU A 131 30.92 -8.87 7.59
#